data_AF-A0A8T5GUG3-F1
#
_entry.id   AF-A0A8T5GUG3-F1
#
_cell.length_a   1.000
_cell.length_b   1.000
_cell.length_c   1.000
_cell.angle_alpha   90.00
_cell.angle_beta   90.00
_cell.angle_gamma   90.00
#
_symmetry.space_group_name_H-M   'P 1'
#
loop_
_entity.id
_entity.type
_entity.pdbx_description
1 polymer ?
#
loop_
_entity_poly.entity_id
_entity_poly.type
_entity_poly.pdbx_seq_one_letter_code
_entity_poly.pdbx_strand_id
1 'polypeptide(L)' 'MARQILQQCLSCQAWSLSTTCPACGETAQAAAPLKWSPEDNRAQIRRKMYNVESKEWAQELPTLPSLQEMKDSHVVTEEE' A
#
# COMPACT_ATOMS: atom_id res chain seq x y z
N MET A 1 15.71 -17.64 0.06
CA MET A 1 14.63 -16.76 -0.45
C MET A 1 15.10 -16.18 -1.76
N ALA A 2 14.39 -16.44 -2.87
CA ALA A 2 14.68 -15.79 -4.14
C ALA A 2 14.52 -14.28 -3.95
N ARG A 3 15.59 -13.51 -4.18
CA ARG A 3 15.52 -12.06 -4.09
C ARG A 3 14.78 -11.56 -5.32
N GLN A 4 13.74 -10.76 -5.10
CA GLN A 4 13.10 -10.07 -6.21
C GLN A 4 14.12 -9.14 -6.88
N ILE A 5 14.26 -9.28 -8.20
CA ILE A 5 15.22 -8.50 -9.00
C ILE A 5 14.59 -7.17 -9.43
N LEU A 6 13.30 -7.17 -9.81
CA LEU A 6 12.60 -5.98 -10.26
C LEU A 6 12.39 -4.97 -9.11
N GLN A 7 12.90 -3.76 -9.30
CA GLN A 7 12.76 -2.62 -8.39
C GLN A 7 11.88 -1.53 -9.00
N GLN A 8 11.24 -0.74 -8.14
CA GLN A 8 10.50 0.45 -8.50
C GLN A 8 11.00 1.64 -7.67
N CYS A 9 11.19 2.79 -8.33
CA CYS A 9 11.58 4.02 -7.67
C CYS A 9 10.44 4.60 -6.82
N LEU A 10 10.75 5.06 -5.61
CA LEU A 10 9.75 5.61 -4.69
C LEU A 10 9.23 7.00 -5.08
N SER A 11 9.99 7.79 -5.83
CA SER A 11 9.60 9.14 -6.24
C SER A 11 8.97 9.19 -7.63
N CYS A 12 9.71 8.77 -8.65
CA CYS A 12 9.26 8.86 -10.05
C CYS A 12 8.53 7.60 -10.54
N GLN A 13 8.43 6.56 -9.71
CA GLN A 13 7.75 5.30 -10.04
C GLN A 13 8.34 4.53 -11.24
N ALA A 14 9.52 4.93 -11.74
CA ALA A 14 10.21 4.24 -12.81
C ALA A 14 10.70 2.85 -12.37
N TRP A 15 10.73 1.92 -13.33
CA TRP A 15 11.12 0.53 -13.12
C TRP A 15 12.60 0.32 -13.46
N SER A 16 13.30 -0.43 -12.63
CA SER A 16 14.72 -0.77 -12.83
C SER A 16 15.08 -2.12 -12.22
N LEU A 17 16.25 -2.66 -12.58
CA LEU A 17 16.83 -3.82 -11.91
C LEU A 17 17.92 -3.42 -10.88
N SER A 18 18.18 -2.12 -10.77
CA SER A 18 19.10 -1.51 -9.80
C SER A 18 18.32 -0.93 -8.62
N THR A 19 18.96 -0.89 -7.45
CA THR A 19 18.48 -0.21 -6.24
C THR A 19 18.63 1.32 -6.32
N THR A 20 19.33 1.82 -7.34
CA THR A 20 19.40 3.25 -7.67
C THR A 20 18.62 3.50 -8.95
N CYS A 21 17.69 4.44 -8.92
CA CYS A 21 16.86 4.78 -10.06
C CYS A 21 17.71 5.43 -11.17
N PRO A 22 17.66 4.93 -12.42
CA PRO A 22 18.41 5.52 -13.53
C PRO A 22 17.78 6.84 -14.04
N ALA A 23 16.53 7.13 -13.70
CA ALA A 23 15.83 8.33 -14.16
C ALA A 23 16.05 9.54 -13.24
N CYS A 24 15.97 9.36 -11.92
CA CYS A 24 16.11 10.45 -10.95
C CYS A 24 17.27 10.30 -9.96
N GLY A 25 17.97 9.16 -9.93
CA GLY A 25 19.08 8.91 -9.00
C GLY A 25 18.67 8.53 -7.57
N GLU A 26 17.37 8.56 -7.24
CA GLU A 26 16.88 8.19 -5.91
C GLU A 26 16.83 6.67 -5.67
N THR A 27 16.44 6.29 -4.46
CA THR A 27 16.35 4.88 -4.06
C THR A 27 15.16 4.18 -4.72
N ALA A 28 15.43 2.99 -5.23
CA ALA A 28 14.44 2.05 -5.73
C ALA A 28 14.37 0.83 -4.79
N GLN A 29 13.16 0.33 -4.57
CA GLN A 29 12.89 -0.81 -3.69
C GLN A 29 12.18 -1.93 -4.45
N ALA A 30 12.14 -3.12 -3.85
CA ALA A 30 11.52 -4.28 -4.46
C ALA A 30 10.06 -3.97 -4.79
N ALA A 31 9.68 -4.14 -6.05
CA ALA A 31 8.38 -3.66 -6.52
C ALA A 31 7.19 -4.53 -6.05
N ALA A 32 7.44 -5.78 -5.64
CA ALA A 32 6.38 -6.65 -5.17
C ALA A 32 6.20 -6.43 -3.67
N PRO A 33 4.96 -6.44 -3.18
CA PRO A 33 4.69 -6.29 -1.78
C PRO A 33 5.26 -7.45 -0.98
N LEU A 34 5.45 -7.22 0.33
CA LEU A 34 5.80 -8.27 1.26
C LEU A 34 4.69 -9.34 1.27
N LYS A 35 5.08 -10.62 1.17
CA LYS A 35 4.12 -11.73 1.25
C LYS A 35 3.41 -11.71 2.60
N TRP A 36 2.08 -11.67 2.55
CA TRP A 36 1.22 -11.80 3.73
C TRP A 36 1.04 -13.28 4.12
N SER A 37 0.95 -13.56 5.42
CA SER A 37 0.53 -14.87 5.93
C SER A 37 -0.46 -14.69 7.10
N PRO A 38 -1.39 -15.63 7.31
CA PRO A 38 -2.34 -15.56 8.43
C PRO A 38 -1.66 -15.49 9.81
N GLU A 39 -0.52 -16.16 9.97
CA GLU A 39 0.18 -16.26 11.25
C GLU A 39 0.96 -14.99 11.59
N ASP A 40 1.49 -14.29 10.57
CA ASP A 40 2.21 -13.01 10.67
C ASP A 40 2.93 -12.76 12.02
N ASN A 41 3.90 -13.61 12.35
CA ASN A 41 4.57 -13.61 13.64
C ASN A 41 5.20 -12.26 14.05
N ARG A 42 5.45 -11.37 13.08
CA ARG A 42 6.04 -10.03 13.30
C ARG A 42 5.00 -8.90 13.26
N ALA A 43 3.70 -9.21 13.20
CA ALA A 43 2.62 -8.23 13.20
C ALA A 43 2.73 -7.26 14.38
N GLN A 44 2.93 -7.78 15.60
CA GLN A 44 3.01 -6.97 16.82
C GLN A 44 4.13 -5.92 16.75
N ILE A 45 5.29 -6.29 16.20
CA ILE A 45 6.42 -5.38 16.05
C ILE A 45 6.09 -4.29 15.03
N ARG A 46 5.52 -4.66 13.87
CA ARG A 46 5.13 -3.67 12.85
C ARG A 46 4.04 -2.72 13.38
N ARG A 47 3.05 -3.24 14.11
CA ARG A 47 2.00 -2.42 14.72
C ARG A 47 2.56 -1.37 15.69
N LYS A 48 3.52 -1.75 16.54
CA LYS A 48 4.22 -0.81 17.43
C LYS A 48 5.04 0.22 16.67
N MET A 49 5.76 -0.21 15.61
CA MET A 49 6.59 0.70 14.79
C MET A 49 5.77 1.79 14.11
N TYR A 50 4.56 1.45 13.62
CA TYR A 50 3.65 2.41 12.97
C TYR A 50 2.63 3.04 13.92
N ASN A 51 2.72 2.77 15.22
CA ASN A 51 1.82 3.32 16.25
C ASN A 51 0.32 3.19 15.90
N VAL A 52 -0.09 2.06 15.29
CA VAL A 52 -1.48 1.86 14.80
C VAL A 52 -2.51 1.71 15.92
N GLU A 53 -2.09 1.59 17.18
CA GLU A 53 -3.00 1.53 18.34
C GLU A 53 -3.38 2.92 18.86
N SER A 54 -2.82 3.99 18.26
CA SER A 54 -3.08 5.38 18.64
C SER A 54 -4.42 5.89 18.12
N LYS A 55 -4.98 6.91 18.80
CA LYS A 55 -6.26 7.50 18.41
C LYS A 55 -6.12 8.31 17.12
N GLU A 56 -4.96 8.93 16.95
CA GLU A 56 -4.57 9.71 15.79
C GLU A 56 -4.58 8.81 14.53
N TRP A 57 -3.96 7.64 14.61
CA TRP A 57 -3.98 6.67 13.51
C TRP A 57 -5.41 6.24 13.14
N ALA A 58 -6.28 6.02 14.13
CA ALA A 58 -7.67 5.64 13.88
C ALA A 58 -8.48 6.76 13.19
N GLN A 59 -8.13 8.03 13.40
CA GLN A 59 -8.76 9.17 12.76
C GLN A 59 -8.30 9.39 11.31
N GLU A 60 -7.07 8.96 10.97
CA GLU A 60 -6.54 9.00 9.60
C GLU A 60 -7.13 7.93 8.68
N LEU A 61 -7.86 6.95 9.23
CA LEU A 61 -8.47 5.90 8.44
C LEU A 61 -9.52 6.47 7.48
N PRO A 62 -9.55 6.00 6.21
CA PRO A 62 -10.57 6.39 5.27
C PRO A 62 -11.96 6.04 5.81
N THR A 63 -12.81 7.05 5.95
CA THR A 63 -14.22 6.83 6.28
C THR A 63 -15.02 6.59 5.01
N LEU A 64 -15.96 5.67 5.09
CA LEU A 64 -16.93 5.47 4.03
C LEU A 64 -17.91 6.66 3.96
N PRO A 65 -18.36 7.06 2.76
CA PRO A 65 -19.49 7.98 2.58
C PRO A 65 -20.73 7.51 3.33
N SER A 66 -21.70 8.40 3.55
CA SER A 66 -22.95 8.00 4.18
C SER A 66 -23.71 6.98 3.31
N LEU A 67 -24.48 6.10 3.94
CA LEU A 67 -25.28 5.09 3.21
C LEU A 67 -26.21 5.76 2.18
N GLN A 68 -26.72 6.95 2.51
CA GLN A 68 -27.53 7.76 1.62
C GLN A 68 -26.73 8.19 0.38
N GLU A 69 -25.54 8.78 0.56
CA GLU A 69 -24.65 9.18 -0.54
C GLU A 69 -24.24 7.99 -1.43
N MET A 70 -24.03 6.81 -0.83
CA MET A 70 -23.73 5.59 -1.58
C MET A 70 -24.93 5.14 -2.44
N LYS A 71 -26.15 5.28 -1.93
CA LYS A 71 -27.37 4.99 -2.70
C LYS A 71 -27.59 6.00 -3.81
N ASP A 72 -27.34 7.27 -3.54
CA ASP A 72 -27.55 8.35 -4.51
C ASP A 72 -26.49 8.31 -5.64
N SER A 73 -25.27 7.86 -5.33
CA SER A 73 -24.19 7.65 -6.31
C SER A 73 -24.24 6.29 -7.01
N HIS A 74 -25.15 5.39 -6.62
CA HIS A 74 -25.32 4.10 -7.27
C HIS A 74 -25.92 4.29 -8.66
N VAL A 75 -25.06 4.33 -9.68
CA VAL A 75 -25.47 4.20 -11.07
C VAL A 75 -25.87 2.75 -11.31
N VAL A 76 -27.14 2.51 -11.62
CA VAL A 76 -27.60 1.20 -12.08
C VAL A 76 -26.92 0.94 -13.43
N THR A 77 -25.88 0.13 -13.42
CA THR A 77 -25.36 -0.46 -14.65
C THR A 77 -26.29 -1.62 -14.99
N GLU A 78 -27.23 -1.37 -15.89
CA GLU A 78 -27.88 -2.47 -16.62
C GLU A 78 -26.78 -3.14 -17.45
N GLU A 79 -26.39 -4.35 -17.04
CA GLU A 79 -25.61 -5.24 -17.90
C GLU A 79 -26.53 -5.64 -19.06
N GLU A 80 -26.32 -5.05 -20.24
CA GLU A 80 -26.90 -5.50 -21.51
C GLU A 80 -26.23 -6.78 -22.03
#